data_AF-A0A9D1PSZ5-F1
#
_entry.id   AF-A0A9D1PSZ5-F1
#
_cell.length_a   1.000
_cell.length_b   1.000
_cell.length_c   1.000
_cell.angle_alpha   90.00
_cell.angle_beta   90.00
_cell.angle_gamma   90.00
#
_symmetry.space_group_name_H-M   'P 1'
#
loop_
_entity.id
_entity.type
_entity.pdbx_description
1 polymer ?
#
loop_
_entity_poly.entity_id
_entity_poly.type
_entity_poly.pdbx_seq_one_letter_code
_entity_poly.pdbx_strand_id
1 'polypeptide(L)'
;MSQNIFDNPTFFSGYMELRAGLNYNDLLELPEMKKLLPSLLGKRILDLGCGFGKMEEFFVKNGASEVTAVDISEKMIGEAIKKHSFSNVRYIRMDISNLNLDEEYDIVYSSLVFHYIKDFEKLMRQINSLLKKDGVLLFSQEHPLTTATVDYRGHFDDYNHFVFGDYQREGKRKGTWFVENVENYHRTISHIINTVSSFFRIEKVVEPVPSEDALRLMPRMERDFIRPTFLIVKASKQ
;
A
#
# COMPACT_ATOMS: atom_id res chain seq x y z
N MET A 1 2.16 -15.42 -12.30
CA MET A 1 3.27 -14.46 -12.27
C MET A 1 2.73 -13.13 -11.81
N SER A 2 3.41 -12.50 -10.85
CA SER A 2 3.03 -11.17 -10.39
C SER A 2 3.43 -10.11 -11.41
N GLN A 3 2.69 -9.01 -11.44
CA GLN A 3 2.89 -7.94 -12.40
C GLN A 3 4.13 -7.11 -12.02
N ASN A 4 5.03 -6.87 -12.99
CA ASN A 4 6.15 -5.94 -12.84
C ASN A 4 6.14 -4.92 -14.00
N ILE A 5 5.17 -4.01 -13.97
CA ILE A 5 5.05 -2.93 -14.95
C ILE A 5 6.06 -1.80 -14.74
N PHE A 6 6.59 -1.68 -13.52
CA PHE A 6 7.52 -0.61 -13.16
C PHE A 6 8.90 -0.74 -13.84
N ASP A 7 9.26 -1.93 -14.34
CA ASP A 7 10.47 -2.10 -15.15
C ASP A 7 10.27 -1.69 -16.62
N ASN A 8 9.02 -1.42 -17.07
CA ASN A 8 8.78 -0.83 -18.39
C ASN A 8 9.29 0.63 -18.42
N PRO A 9 10.18 1.03 -19.35
CA PRO A 9 10.76 2.38 -19.36
C PRO A 9 9.73 3.53 -19.44
N THR A 10 8.72 3.40 -20.31
CA THR A 10 7.69 4.43 -20.49
C THR A 10 6.84 4.55 -19.23
N PHE A 11 6.43 3.41 -18.66
CA PHE A 11 5.70 3.38 -17.40
C PHE A 11 6.50 4.05 -16.28
N PHE A 12 7.76 3.65 -16.12
CA PHE A 12 8.62 4.12 -15.06
C PHE A 12 8.76 5.65 -15.10
N SER A 13 9.09 6.22 -16.26
CA SER A 13 9.26 7.66 -16.39
C SER A 13 7.97 8.43 -16.11
N GLY A 14 6.83 7.99 -16.67
CA GLY A 14 5.53 8.63 -16.43
C GLY A 14 5.08 8.53 -14.97
N TYR A 15 5.35 7.40 -14.32
CA TYR A 15 5.08 7.23 -12.90
C TYR A 15 5.96 8.14 -12.04
N MET A 16 7.26 8.25 -12.33
CA MET A 16 8.17 9.12 -11.59
C MET A 16 7.78 10.60 -11.72
N GLU A 17 7.33 11.04 -12.89
CA GLU A 17 6.81 12.40 -13.11
C GLU A 17 5.52 12.64 -12.31
N LEU A 18 4.56 11.72 -12.37
CA LEU A 18 3.33 11.78 -11.57
C LEU A 18 3.62 11.86 -10.07
N ARG A 19 4.66 11.15 -9.60
CA ARG A 19 5.09 11.13 -8.20
C ARG A 19 5.99 12.30 -7.79
N ALA A 20 6.45 13.12 -8.74
CA ALA A 20 7.23 14.32 -8.44
C ALA A 20 6.36 15.47 -7.91
N GLY A 21 5.07 15.49 -8.27
CA GLY A 21 4.11 16.51 -7.84
C GLY A 21 3.27 16.12 -6.62
N LEU A 22 2.38 17.05 -6.22
CA LEU A 22 1.36 16.80 -5.21
C LEU A 22 0.45 15.65 -5.65
N ASN A 23 0.30 14.65 -4.77
CA ASN A 23 -0.45 13.45 -5.07
C ASN A 23 -1.27 12.98 -3.85
N TYR A 24 -2.24 12.10 -4.12
CA TYR A 24 -3.18 11.60 -3.11
C TYR A 24 -2.49 10.86 -1.96
N ASN A 25 -1.45 10.09 -2.26
CA ASN A 25 -0.73 9.32 -1.26
C ASN A 25 -0.05 10.26 -0.24
N ASP A 26 0.55 11.37 -0.70
CA ASP A 26 1.25 12.31 0.17
C ASP A 26 0.32 13.18 1.03
N LEU A 27 -0.86 13.49 0.51
CA LEU A 27 -1.82 14.39 1.16
C LEU A 27 -2.88 13.67 2.00
N LEU A 28 -3.14 12.38 1.73
CA LEU A 28 -4.24 11.63 2.33
C LEU A 28 -3.77 10.34 3.03
N GLU A 29 -3.07 9.45 2.34
CA GLU A 29 -2.73 8.12 2.89
C GLU A 29 -1.50 8.13 3.82
N LEU A 30 -0.35 8.62 3.36
CA LEU A 30 0.88 8.61 4.15
C LEU A 30 0.77 9.37 5.48
N PRO A 31 0.08 10.54 5.56
CA PRO A 31 -0.12 11.21 6.83
C PRO A 31 -0.85 10.31 7.85
N GLU A 32 -1.89 9.59 7.43
CA GLU A 32 -2.62 8.67 8.30
C GLU A 32 -1.79 7.42 8.64
N MET A 33 -1.08 6.84 7.68
CA MET A 33 -0.16 5.72 7.93
C MET A 33 0.90 6.08 8.99
N LYS A 34 1.51 7.26 8.88
CA LYS A 34 2.53 7.73 9.83
C LYS A 34 1.97 7.91 11.24
N LYS A 35 0.74 8.39 11.39
CA LYS A 35 0.07 8.52 12.70
C LYS A 35 -0.20 7.16 13.36
N LEU A 36 -0.40 6.12 12.57
CA LEU A 36 -0.75 4.78 13.07
C LEU A 36 0.46 3.91 13.42
N LEU A 37 1.64 4.25 12.91
CA LEU A 37 2.88 3.55 13.24
C LEU A 37 3.14 3.57 14.76
N PRO A 38 3.56 2.44 15.35
CA PRO A 38 4.06 2.44 16.72
C PRO A 38 5.43 3.15 16.79
N SER A 39 6.00 3.27 17.99
CA SER A 39 7.39 3.71 18.14
C SER A 39 8.33 2.84 17.28
N LEU A 40 9.18 3.49 16.48
CA LEU A 40 10.15 2.83 15.61
C LEU A 40 11.51 2.62 16.27
N LEU A 41 11.74 3.23 17.45
CA LEU A 41 13.00 3.17 18.16
C LEU A 41 13.43 1.72 18.43
N GLY A 42 14.55 1.30 17.84
CA GLY A 42 15.12 -0.02 17.98
C GLY A 42 14.33 -1.14 17.28
N LYS A 43 13.39 -0.81 16.39
CA LYS A 43 12.53 -1.78 15.72
C LYS A 43 13.11 -2.25 14.39
N ARG A 44 12.94 -3.54 14.10
CA ARG A 44 13.18 -4.14 12.78
C ARG A 44 11.92 -4.03 11.93
N ILE A 45 12.02 -3.43 10.76
CA ILE A 45 10.88 -3.15 9.87
C ILE A 45 11.06 -3.92 8.57
N LEU A 46 9.98 -4.53 8.09
CA LEU A 46 9.85 -5.05 6.73
C LEU A 46 8.90 -4.17 5.94
N ASP A 47 9.39 -3.47 4.92
CA ASP A 47 8.57 -2.70 3.98
C ASP A 47 8.28 -3.54 2.72
N LEU A 48 7.02 -3.88 2.51
CA LEU A 48 6.55 -4.68 1.38
C LEU A 48 5.99 -3.80 0.27
N GLY A 49 6.75 -3.67 -0.82
CA GLY A 49 6.48 -2.77 -1.94
C GLY A 49 7.04 -1.37 -1.71
N CYS A 50 8.34 -1.28 -1.40
CA CYS A 50 8.99 -0.03 -1.02
C CYS A 50 9.08 1.02 -2.15
N GLY A 51 8.88 0.61 -3.41
CA GLY A 51 9.05 1.47 -4.56
C GLY A 51 10.43 2.14 -4.58
N PHE A 52 10.45 3.46 -4.75
CA PHE A 52 11.68 4.26 -4.80
C PHE A 52 12.19 4.73 -3.42
N GLY A 53 11.75 4.10 -2.33
CA GLY A 53 12.39 4.25 -1.02
C GLY A 53 11.89 5.42 -0.14
N LYS A 54 10.68 5.92 -0.39
CA LYS A 54 10.19 7.16 0.26
C LYS A 54 10.03 7.03 1.79
N MET A 55 9.69 5.85 2.30
CA MET A 55 9.42 5.65 3.73
C MET A 55 10.68 5.27 4.51
N GLU A 56 11.71 4.79 3.85
CA GLU A 56 12.95 4.30 4.43
C GLU A 56 13.67 5.41 5.20
N GLU A 57 13.76 6.61 4.61
CA GLU A 57 14.31 7.77 5.31
C GLU A 57 13.50 8.12 6.57
N PHE A 58 12.16 8.03 6.50
CA PHE A 58 11.30 8.26 7.66
C PHE A 58 11.56 7.22 8.75
N PHE A 59 11.64 5.93 8.40
CA PHE A 59 11.92 4.86 9.35
C PHE A 59 13.26 5.04 10.05
N VAL A 60 14.32 5.30 9.29
CA VAL A 60 15.68 5.50 9.82
C VAL A 60 15.73 6.73 10.73
N LYS A 61 15.19 7.87 10.30
CA LYS A 61 15.19 9.11 11.10
C LYS A 61 14.40 9.00 12.40
N ASN A 62 13.45 8.07 12.48
CA ASN A 62 12.65 7.80 13.68
C ASN A 62 13.18 6.62 14.51
N GLY A 63 14.40 6.15 14.23
CA GLY A 63 15.13 5.23 15.11
C GLY A 63 14.96 3.75 14.82
N ALA A 64 14.43 3.37 13.64
CA ALA A 64 14.44 1.97 13.22
C ALA A 64 15.87 1.39 13.27
N SER A 65 16.02 0.22 13.88
CA SER A 65 17.34 -0.43 13.98
C SER A 65 17.77 -1.04 12.65
N GLU A 66 16.81 -1.60 11.90
CA GLU A 66 17.02 -2.25 10.62
C GLU A 66 15.74 -2.13 9.78
N VAL A 67 15.89 -1.86 8.49
CA VAL A 67 14.79 -1.89 7.52
C VAL A 67 15.15 -2.86 6.41
N THR A 68 14.32 -3.87 6.19
CA THR A 68 14.33 -4.66 4.95
C THR A 68 13.25 -4.11 4.03
N ALA A 69 13.66 -3.59 2.88
CA ALA A 69 12.77 -2.95 1.91
C ALA A 69 12.67 -3.83 0.65
N VAL A 70 11.46 -4.24 0.30
CA VAL A 70 11.22 -5.21 -0.77
C VAL A 70 10.40 -4.59 -1.89
N ASP A 71 10.81 -4.78 -3.13
CA ASP A 71 10.00 -4.46 -4.31
C ASP A 71 10.27 -5.46 -5.44
N ILE A 72 9.31 -5.65 -6.35
CA ILE A 72 9.50 -6.54 -7.51
C ILE A 72 10.33 -5.89 -8.62
N SER A 73 10.33 -4.55 -8.68
CA SER A 73 10.94 -3.76 -9.75
C SER A 73 12.40 -3.46 -9.46
N GLU A 74 13.25 -3.85 -10.40
CA GLU A 74 14.68 -3.54 -10.36
C GLU A 74 14.93 -2.04 -10.51
N LYS A 75 14.14 -1.35 -11.33
CA LYS A 75 14.27 0.10 -11.52
C LYS A 75 13.91 0.87 -10.25
N MET A 76 12.83 0.46 -9.57
CA MET A 76 12.42 1.08 -8.31
C MET A 76 13.48 0.91 -7.22
N ILE A 77 13.97 -0.32 -7.05
CA ILE A 77 15.07 -0.62 -6.11
C ILE A 77 16.32 0.19 -6.46
N GLY A 78 16.66 0.29 -7.75
CA GLY A 78 17.79 1.09 -8.22
C GLY A 78 17.70 2.57 -7.84
N GLU A 79 16.51 3.18 -7.95
CA GLU A 79 16.29 4.56 -7.50
C GLU A 79 16.25 4.69 -5.98
N ALA A 80 15.67 3.73 -5.27
CA ALA A 80 15.65 3.71 -3.81
C ALA A 80 17.06 3.71 -3.25
N ILE A 81 17.94 2.85 -3.76
CA ILE A 81 19.34 2.78 -3.35
C ILE A 81 20.06 4.10 -3.63
N LYS A 82 19.84 4.73 -4.80
CA LYS A 82 20.48 6.01 -5.15
C LYS A 82 20.07 7.14 -4.21
N LYS A 83 18.80 7.20 -3.80
CA LYS A 83 18.24 8.30 -3.01
C LYS A 83 18.36 8.10 -1.50
N HIS A 84 18.32 6.85 -1.05
CA HIS A 84 18.11 6.48 0.35
C HIS A 84 19.12 5.39 0.80
N SER A 85 20.40 5.62 0.51
CA SER A 85 21.49 4.73 0.95
C SER A 85 21.80 4.96 2.44
N PHE A 86 21.18 4.16 3.30
CA PHE A 86 21.45 4.12 4.73
C PHE A 86 22.09 2.78 5.12
N SER A 87 23.02 2.79 6.07
CA SER A 87 23.74 1.58 6.47
C SER A 87 22.87 0.50 7.12
N ASN A 88 21.70 0.89 7.64
CA ASN A 88 20.72 0.01 8.27
C ASN A 88 19.48 -0.27 7.39
N VAL A 89 19.56 0.01 6.09
CA VAL A 89 18.50 -0.32 5.13
C VAL A 89 19.03 -1.33 4.11
N ARG A 90 18.33 -2.44 3.95
CA ARG A 90 18.63 -3.50 2.98
C ARG A 90 17.52 -3.58 1.95
N TYR A 91 17.83 -3.28 0.71
CA TYR A 91 16.91 -3.39 -0.42
C TYR A 91 17.00 -4.78 -1.06
N ILE A 92 15.85 -5.41 -1.30
CA ILE A 92 15.76 -6.75 -1.89
C ILE A 92 14.74 -6.74 -3.03
N ARG A 93 15.17 -7.18 -4.22
CA ARG A 93 14.23 -7.45 -5.31
C ARG A 93 13.52 -8.77 -5.05
N MET A 94 12.22 -8.75 -4.77
CA MET A 94 11.43 -9.96 -4.50
C MET A 94 9.95 -9.76 -4.82
N ASP A 95 9.30 -10.82 -5.28
CA ASP A 95 7.84 -10.87 -5.40
C ASP A 95 7.21 -11.20 -4.05
N ILE A 96 6.48 -10.25 -3.48
CA ILE A 96 5.86 -10.42 -2.16
C ILE A 96 4.74 -11.47 -2.13
N SER A 97 4.26 -11.95 -3.28
CA SER A 97 3.33 -13.09 -3.34
C SER A 97 3.99 -14.41 -2.91
N ASN A 98 5.31 -14.42 -2.77
CA ASN A 98 6.08 -15.54 -2.28
C ASN A 98 7.28 -15.06 -1.44
N LEU A 99 6.99 -14.50 -0.27
CA LEU A 99 8.01 -14.09 0.69
C LEU A 99 8.89 -15.28 1.10
N ASN A 100 10.19 -15.15 0.85
CA ASN A 100 11.21 -16.12 1.26
C ASN A 100 12.30 -15.39 2.06
N LEU A 101 11.96 -15.10 3.31
CA LEU A 101 12.79 -14.41 4.30
C LEU A 101 12.84 -15.28 5.54
N ASP A 102 14.00 -15.32 6.19
CA ASP A 102 14.24 -16.18 7.37
C ASP A 102 14.30 -15.36 8.67
N GLU A 103 14.09 -14.04 8.59
CA GLU A 103 14.16 -13.13 9.74
C GLU A 103 12.78 -12.76 10.30
N GLU A 104 12.72 -12.49 11.61
CA GLU A 104 11.53 -11.94 12.26
C GLU A 104 11.59 -10.40 12.43
N TYR A 105 10.44 -9.75 12.25
CA TYR A 105 10.26 -8.32 12.25
C TYR A 105 9.33 -7.86 13.37
N ASP A 106 9.59 -6.66 13.90
CA ASP A 106 8.68 -6.02 14.86
C ASP A 106 7.49 -5.36 14.15
N ILE A 107 7.72 -4.86 12.93
CA ILE A 107 6.73 -4.15 12.12
C ILE A 107 6.82 -4.64 10.68
N VAL A 108 5.68 -5.02 10.10
CA VAL A 108 5.51 -5.19 8.66
C VAL A 108 4.66 -4.02 8.16
N TYR A 109 5.21 -3.26 7.22
CA TYR A 109 4.61 -2.10 6.61
C TYR A 109 4.34 -2.36 5.13
N SER A 110 3.24 -1.84 4.59
CA SER A 110 3.01 -1.84 3.14
C SER A 110 2.10 -0.68 2.72
N SER A 111 2.56 0.17 1.81
CA SER A 111 1.77 1.28 1.29
C SER A 111 1.26 0.95 -0.11
N LEU A 112 -0.06 0.84 -0.27
CA LEU A 112 -0.75 0.70 -1.55
C LEU A 112 -0.27 -0.47 -2.43
N VAL A 113 -0.08 -1.66 -1.84
CA VAL A 113 0.41 -2.84 -2.61
C VAL A 113 -0.55 -4.03 -2.58
N PHE A 114 -1.24 -4.30 -1.47
CA PHE A 114 -1.94 -5.57 -1.27
C PHE A 114 -3.14 -5.82 -2.22
N HIS A 115 -3.66 -4.78 -2.87
CA HIS A 115 -4.66 -4.91 -3.92
C HIS A 115 -4.10 -5.52 -5.22
N TYR A 116 -2.78 -5.57 -5.43
CA TYR A 116 -2.16 -6.28 -6.56
C TYR A 116 -1.98 -7.78 -6.32
N ILE A 117 -2.11 -8.22 -5.07
CA ILE A 117 -1.85 -9.60 -4.68
C ILE A 117 -3.10 -10.43 -4.97
N LYS A 118 -2.96 -11.59 -5.61
CA LYS A 118 -4.09 -12.49 -5.90
C LYS A 118 -4.51 -13.29 -4.66
N ASP A 119 -3.53 -13.93 -4.03
CA ASP A 119 -3.73 -14.81 -2.87
C ASP A 119 -3.41 -14.05 -1.59
N PHE A 120 -4.39 -13.27 -1.13
CA PHE A 120 -4.25 -12.40 0.05
C PHE A 120 -4.17 -13.21 1.34
N GLU A 121 -4.88 -14.33 1.43
CA GLU A 121 -4.81 -15.20 2.60
C GLU A 121 -3.41 -15.80 2.75
N LYS A 122 -2.81 -16.31 1.65
CA LYS A 122 -1.42 -16.78 1.67
C LYS A 122 -0.48 -15.68 2.14
N LEU A 123 -0.62 -14.45 1.63
CA LEU A 123 0.20 -13.33 2.06
C LEU A 123 0.04 -13.04 3.56
N MET A 124 -1.18 -12.98 4.09
CA MET A 124 -1.42 -12.75 5.53
C MET A 124 -0.76 -13.83 6.39
N ARG A 125 -0.82 -15.09 5.95
CA ARG A 125 -0.13 -16.22 6.62
C ARG A 125 1.39 -16.06 6.62
N GLN A 126 1.99 -15.68 5.48
CA GLN A 126 3.45 -15.47 5.37
C GLN A 126 3.90 -14.27 6.21
N ILE A 127 3.13 -13.17 6.22
CA ILE A 127 3.39 -12.02 7.08
C ILE A 127 3.31 -12.42 8.55
N ASN A 128 2.32 -13.22 8.94
CA ASN A 128 2.19 -13.70 10.31
C ASN A 128 3.42 -14.50 10.76
N SER A 129 3.97 -15.37 9.89
CA SER A 129 5.19 -16.12 10.23
C SER A 129 6.44 -15.25 10.35
N LEU A 130 6.49 -14.11 9.67
CA LEU A 130 7.62 -13.17 9.71
C LEU A 130 7.53 -12.14 10.83
N LEU A 131 6.36 -11.98 11.46
CA LEU A 131 6.20 -11.07 12.60
C LEU A 131 6.61 -11.76 13.90
N LYS A 132 7.34 -11.04 14.76
CA LYS A 132 7.52 -11.41 16.17
C LYS A 132 6.17 -11.47 16.88
N LYS A 133 6.13 -12.14 18.04
CA LYS A 133 4.99 -12.01 18.96
C LYS A 133 4.73 -10.54 19.28
N ASP A 134 3.46 -10.14 19.30
CA ASP A 134 3.00 -8.76 19.49
C ASP A 134 3.49 -7.77 18.39
N GLY A 135 4.07 -8.29 17.30
CA GLY A 135 4.49 -7.50 16.15
C GLY A 135 3.30 -6.90 15.38
N VAL A 136 3.54 -5.76 14.72
CA VAL A 136 2.49 -4.97 14.07
C VAL A 136 2.52 -5.15 12.56
N LEU A 137 1.36 -5.43 11.98
CA LEU A 137 1.08 -5.24 10.56
C LEU A 137 0.36 -3.90 10.38
N LEU A 138 0.91 -3.02 9.55
CA LEU A 138 0.25 -1.81 9.09
C LEU A 138 0.28 -1.75 7.57
N PHE A 139 -0.88 -1.77 6.93
CA PHE A 139 -0.94 -1.66 5.48
C PHE A 139 -2.04 -0.73 5.00
N SER A 140 -1.86 -0.20 3.79
CA SER A 140 -2.89 0.47 3.02
C SER A 140 -3.10 -0.19 1.66
N GLN A 141 -4.29 -0.01 1.10
CA GLN A 141 -4.62 -0.41 -0.26
C GLN A 141 -5.73 0.47 -0.84
N GLU A 142 -5.97 0.37 -2.15
CA GLU A 142 -7.17 0.94 -2.74
C GLU A 142 -8.41 0.42 -2.04
N HIS A 143 -9.34 1.32 -1.73
CA HIS A 143 -10.58 0.96 -1.08
C HIS A 143 -11.42 0.03 -1.98
N PRO A 144 -12.17 -0.94 -1.43
CA PRO A 144 -13.08 -1.79 -2.19
C PRO A 144 -14.07 -1.03 -3.08
N LEU A 145 -14.54 0.15 -2.68
CA LEU A 145 -15.39 1.00 -3.54
C LEU A 145 -14.64 1.55 -4.76
N THR A 146 -13.34 1.80 -4.66
CA THR A 146 -12.48 2.21 -5.78
C THR A 146 -12.32 1.09 -6.80
N THR A 147 -12.23 -0.15 -6.33
CA THR A 147 -11.93 -1.33 -7.16
C THR A 147 -13.18 -2.11 -7.58
N ALA A 148 -14.36 -1.71 -7.11
CA ALA A 148 -15.60 -2.45 -7.28
C ALA A 148 -15.95 -2.69 -8.76
N THR A 149 -15.99 -1.63 -9.56
CA THR A 149 -16.53 -1.71 -10.93
C THR A 149 -15.56 -2.42 -11.87
N VAL A 150 -16.05 -3.41 -12.60
CA VAL A 150 -15.29 -4.10 -13.65
C VAL A 150 -14.92 -3.10 -14.77
N ASP A 151 -13.72 -3.29 -15.33
CA ASP A 151 -13.14 -2.42 -16.37
C ASP A 151 -12.91 -0.96 -15.94
N TYR A 152 -12.80 -0.69 -14.63
CA TYR A 152 -12.55 0.65 -14.08
C TYR A 152 -13.58 1.69 -14.51
N ARG A 153 -14.82 1.28 -14.79
CA ARG A 153 -15.92 2.18 -15.19
C ARG A 153 -16.55 2.95 -14.02
N GLY A 154 -15.99 2.84 -12.81
CA GLY A 154 -16.42 3.66 -11.68
C GLY A 154 -16.06 5.12 -11.93
N HIS A 155 -17.02 6.02 -11.82
CA HIS A 155 -16.81 7.43 -12.13
C HIS A 155 -17.75 8.33 -11.32
N PHE A 156 -17.40 9.61 -11.25
CA PHE A 156 -18.31 10.63 -10.75
C PHE A 156 -19.23 11.09 -11.89
N ASP A 157 -20.53 11.13 -11.65
CA ASP A 157 -21.50 11.71 -12.57
C ASP A 157 -21.50 13.25 -12.49
N ASP A 158 -22.31 13.89 -13.33
CA ASP A 158 -22.44 15.36 -13.38
C ASP A 158 -23.02 15.96 -12.08
N TYR A 159 -23.62 15.14 -11.22
CA TYR A 159 -24.18 15.52 -9.92
C TYR A 159 -23.21 15.22 -8.76
N ASN A 160 -21.98 14.81 -9.07
CA ASN A 160 -20.95 14.44 -8.10
C ASN A 160 -21.31 13.21 -7.26
N HIS A 161 -22.16 12.31 -7.74
CA HIS A 161 -22.31 10.97 -7.16
C HIS A 161 -21.22 10.05 -7.70
N PHE A 162 -20.71 9.15 -6.87
CA PHE A 162 -19.84 8.08 -7.35
C PHE A 162 -20.66 6.87 -7.80
N VAL A 163 -20.69 6.62 -9.11
CA VAL A 163 -21.37 5.49 -9.72
C VAL A 163 -20.44 4.28 -9.72
N PHE A 164 -20.88 3.17 -9.10
CA PHE A 164 -20.15 1.91 -9.07
C PHE A 164 -21.05 0.69 -9.21
N GLY A 165 -20.45 -0.44 -9.60
CA GLY A 165 -21.13 -1.72 -9.76
C GLY A 165 -20.24 -2.89 -9.33
N ASP A 166 -20.78 -4.10 -9.37
CA ASP A 166 -20.02 -5.34 -9.21
C ASP A 166 -19.28 -5.54 -7.87
N TYR A 167 -19.62 -4.77 -6.84
CA TYR A 167 -18.95 -4.83 -5.52
C TYR A 167 -18.95 -6.23 -4.90
N GLN A 168 -20.03 -6.99 -5.04
CA GLN A 168 -20.09 -8.36 -4.50
C GLN A 168 -19.36 -9.38 -5.40
N ARG A 169 -18.85 -8.97 -6.57
CA ARG A 169 -18.14 -9.84 -7.53
C ARG A 169 -16.64 -9.66 -7.36
N GLU A 170 -16.07 -10.30 -6.36
CA GLU A 170 -14.63 -10.31 -6.11
C GLU A 170 -13.84 -10.89 -7.28
N GLY A 171 -12.58 -10.47 -7.39
CA GLY A 171 -11.64 -11.00 -8.38
C GLY A 171 -10.91 -9.92 -9.15
N LYS A 172 -10.28 -10.35 -10.24
CA LYS A 172 -9.39 -9.50 -11.03
C LYS A 172 -10.15 -8.31 -11.64
N ARG A 173 -9.57 -7.11 -11.58
CA ARG A 173 -9.91 -6.00 -12.46
C ARG A 173 -8.76 -5.76 -13.41
N LYS A 174 -9.10 -5.38 -14.62
CA LYS A 174 -8.16 -4.89 -15.62
C LYS A 174 -8.65 -3.54 -16.06
N GLY A 175 -7.76 -2.58 -16.16
CA GLY A 175 -8.13 -1.33 -16.78
C GLY A 175 -6.97 -0.38 -16.88
N THR A 176 -7.34 0.83 -17.25
CA THR A 176 -6.43 1.92 -17.52
C THR A 176 -6.52 2.88 -16.34
N TRP A 177 -5.47 2.95 -15.54
CA TRP A 177 -5.33 4.03 -14.57
C TRP A 177 -4.67 5.22 -15.28
N PHE A 178 -3.35 5.38 -15.18
CA PHE A 178 -2.58 6.29 -16.03
C PHE A 178 -1.97 5.60 -17.28
N VAL A 179 -1.97 4.26 -17.30
CA VAL A 179 -1.57 3.41 -18.42
C VAL A 179 -2.50 2.21 -18.52
N GLU A 180 -2.54 1.60 -19.69
CA GLU A 180 -3.32 0.38 -19.94
C GLU A 180 -2.77 -0.83 -19.16
N ASN A 181 -3.66 -1.77 -18.83
CA ASN A 181 -3.34 -3.10 -18.29
C ASN A 181 -2.78 -3.14 -16.85
N VAL A 182 -3.15 -2.19 -15.98
CA VAL A 182 -2.96 -2.39 -14.54
C VAL A 182 -3.95 -3.46 -14.07
N GLU A 183 -3.44 -4.48 -13.36
CA GLU A 183 -4.26 -5.57 -12.84
C GLU A 183 -4.30 -5.48 -11.31
N ASN A 184 -5.48 -5.23 -10.74
CA ASN A 184 -5.70 -5.37 -9.30
C ASN A 184 -6.70 -6.50 -9.02
N TYR A 185 -6.84 -6.87 -7.76
CA TYR A 185 -7.78 -7.87 -7.27
C TYR A 185 -8.75 -7.21 -6.31
N HIS A 186 -9.96 -6.98 -6.80
CA HIS A 186 -11.06 -6.48 -5.99
C HIS A 186 -11.45 -7.52 -4.94
N ARG A 187 -11.59 -7.04 -3.71
CA ARG A 187 -12.12 -7.75 -2.55
C ARG A 187 -13.09 -6.83 -1.83
N THR A 188 -14.14 -7.40 -1.28
CA THR A 188 -15.05 -6.70 -0.37
C THR A 188 -14.31 -6.34 0.93
N ILE A 189 -14.82 -5.33 1.65
CA ILE A 189 -14.31 -5.00 3.00
C ILE A 189 -14.39 -6.23 3.90
N SER A 190 -15.51 -6.96 3.85
CA SER A 190 -15.71 -8.18 4.65
C SER A 190 -14.64 -9.23 4.38
N HIS A 191 -14.28 -9.50 3.12
CA HIS A 191 -13.19 -10.41 2.81
C HIS A 191 -11.87 -9.93 3.42
N ILE A 192 -11.50 -8.66 3.20
CA ILE A 192 -10.24 -8.12 3.70
C ILE A 192 -10.16 -8.24 5.22
N ILE A 193 -11.18 -7.75 5.93
CA ILE A 193 -11.19 -7.72 7.40
C ILE A 193 -11.26 -9.12 7.98
N ASN A 194 -12.11 -10.01 7.45
CA ASN A 194 -12.19 -11.37 7.96
C ASN A 194 -10.87 -12.13 7.75
N THR A 195 -10.26 -12.02 6.56
CA THR A 195 -8.97 -12.66 6.28
C THR A 195 -7.87 -12.14 7.20
N VAL A 196 -7.77 -10.83 7.43
CA VAL A 196 -6.80 -10.28 8.40
C VAL A 196 -7.09 -10.80 9.82
N SER A 197 -8.36 -10.82 10.23
CA SER A 197 -8.76 -11.27 11.57
C SER A 197 -8.47 -12.74 11.87
N SER A 198 -8.37 -13.57 10.82
CA SER A 198 -7.99 -14.99 10.95
C SER A 198 -6.53 -15.20 11.37
N PHE A 199 -5.67 -14.20 11.21
CA PHE A 199 -4.24 -14.28 11.54
C PHE A 199 -3.78 -13.23 12.56
N PHE A 200 -4.54 -12.14 12.72
CA PHE A 200 -4.13 -11.00 13.53
C PHE A 200 -5.30 -10.46 14.35
N ARG A 201 -4.99 -9.83 15.48
CA ARG A 201 -5.95 -8.96 16.15
C ARG A 201 -5.99 -7.62 15.42
N ILE A 202 -7.14 -7.26 14.87
CA ILE A 202 -7.32 -5.94 14.24
C ILE A 202 -7.39 -4.89 15.34
N GLU A 203 -6.54 -3.87 15.24
CA GLU A 203 -6.51 -2.75 16.17
C GLU A 203 -7.28 -1.55 15.62
N LYS A 204 -7.17 -1.31 14.31
CA LYS A 204 -7.84 -0.18 13.67
C LYS A 204 -8.06 -0.42 12.18
N VAL A 205 -9.19 0.06 11.69
CA VAL A 205 -9.51 0.19 10.27
C VAL A 205 -9.82 1.66 10.02
N VAL A 206 -9.19 2.25 9.00
CA VAL A 206 -9.32 3.68 8.69
C VAL A 206 -9.60 3.86 7.21
N GLU A 207 -10.60 4.69 6.93
CA GLU A 207 -10.87 5.29 5.64
C GLU A 207 -10.46 6.77 5.74
N PRO A 208 -9.27 7.15 5.23
CA PRO A 208 -8.73 8.50 5.42
C PRO A 208 -9.64 9.58 4.83
N VAL A 209 -9.78 10.69 5.56
CA VAL A 209 -10.45 11.90 5.08
C VAL A 209 -9.43 13.03 4.87
N PRO A 210 -9.62 13.90 3.86
CA PRO A 210 -8.70 15.02 3.62
C PRO A 210 -8.67 16.00 4.79
N SER A 211 -7.48 16.53 5.10
CA SER A 211 -7.36 17.68 6.00
C SER A 211 -7.71 18.98 5.27
N GLU A 212 -7.95 20.06 6.02
CA GLU A 212 -8.18 21.40 5.45
C GLU A 212 -7.02 21.86 4.55
N ASP A 213 -5.77 21.57 4.94
CA ASP A 213 -4.59 21.87 4.12
C ASP A 213 -4.55 21.02 2.84
N ALA A 214 -4.93 19.75 2.92
CA ALA A 214 -5.04 18.88 1.74
C ALA A 214 -6.11 19.39 0.77
N LEU A 215 -7.27 19.85 1.27
CA LEU A 215 -8.32 20.46 0.46
C LEU A 215 -7.87 21.78 -0.18
N ARG A 216 -7.12 22.61 0.55
CA ARG A 216 -6.56 23.86 0.00
C ARG A 216 -5.58 23.58 -1.15
N LEU A 217 -4.73 22.56 -1.00
CA LEU A 217 -3.74 22.17 -2.00
C LEU A 217 -4.35 21.39 -3.18
N MET A 218 -5.40 20.61 -2.92
CA MET A 218 -6.05 19.75 -3.91
C MET A 218 -7.58 19.75 -3.70
N PRO A 219 -8.31 20.80 -4.14
CA PRO A 219 -9.76 20.93 -3.90
C PRO A 219 -10.61 19.76 -4.39
N ARG A 220 -10.15 19.02 -5.42
CA ARG A 220 -10.83 17.81 -5.90
C ARG A 220 -10.95 16.69 -4.87
N MET A 221 -10.18 16.75 -3.78
CA MET A 221 -10.26 15.81 -2.65
C MET A 221 -11.58 15.92 -1.88
N GLU A 222 -12.41 16.95 -2.10
CA GLU A 222 -13.80 16.96 -1.62
C GLU A 222 -14.56 15.67 -1.99
N ARG A 223 -14.20 15.05 -3.12
CA ARG A 223 -14.75 13.76 -3.56
C ARG A 223 -14.47 12.60 -2.61
N ASP A 224 -13.44 12.69 -1.76
CA ASP A 224 -13.11 11.66 -0.77
C ASP A 224 -14.11 11.62 0.39
N PHE A 225 -14.93 12.66 0.59
CA PHE A 225 -16.08 12.61 1.50
C PHE A 225 -17.29 11.85 0.92
N ILE A 226 -17.33 11.66 -0.41
CA ILE A 226 -18.38 10.90 -1.09
C ILE A 226 -18.00 9.42 -1.19
N ARG A 227 -16.74 9.15 -1.54
CA ARG A 227 -16.22 7.79 -1.63
C ARG A 227 -14.76 7.76 -1.16
N PRO A 228 -14.39 6.89 -0.21
CA PRO A 228 -13.00 6.76 0.26
C PRO A 228 -12.07 6.21 -0.83
N THR A 229 -10.89 6.80 -0.99
CA THR A 229 -9.87 6.30 -1.93
C THR A 229 -9.16 5.07 -1.39
N PHE A 230 -8.84 5.09 -0.10
CA PHE A 230 -7.94 4.13 0.53
C PHE A 230 -8.60 3.43 1.71
N LEU A 231 -8.16 2.20 1.95
CA LEU A 231 -8.40 1.47 3.19
C LEU A 231 -7.06 1.26 3.89
N ILE A 232 -6.97 1.65 5.16
CA ILE A 232 -5.81 1.39 6.02
C ILE A 232 -6.22 0.43 7.12
N VAL A 233 -5.40 -0.59 7.37
CA VAL A 233 -5.62 -1.55 8.45
C VAL A 233 -4.35 -1.67 9.29
N LYS A 234 -4.53 -1.50 10.60
CA LYS A 234 -3.54 -1.81 11.62
C LYS A 234 -3.96 -3.04 12.40
N ALA A 235 -3.08 -4.02 12.50
CA ALA A 235 -3.32 -5.25 13.23
C ALA A 235 -2.04 -5.73 13.95
N SER A 236 -2.19 -6.55 14.98
CA SER A 236 -1.08 -7.11 15.74
C SER A 236 -1.12 -8.64 15.73
N LYS A 237 0.05 -9.29 15.68
CA LYS A 237 0.17 -10.74 15.87
C LYS A 237 -0.18 -11.10 17.32
N GLN A 238 -1.01 -12.13 17.49
CA GLN A 238 -1.38 -12.72 18.78
C GLN A 238 -0.31 -13.70 19.27
#